data_AF-A0A6G1JPX9-F1
#
_entry.id   AF-A0A6G1JPX9-F1
#
_cell.length_a   1.000
_cell.length_b   1.000
_cell.length_c   1.000
_cell.angle_alpha   90.00
_cell.angle_beta   90.00
_cell.angle_gamma   90.00
#
_symmetry.space_group_name_H-M   'P 1'
#
loop_
_entity.id
_entity.type
_entity.pdbx_description
1 polymer ?
#
loop_
_entity_poly.entity_id
_entity_poly.type
_entity_poly.pdbx_seq_one_letter_code
_entity_poly.pdbx_strand_id
1 'polypeptide(L)' 'TVRKENKLSIVTYYILDTPTPFLLLLADADTLRVYFNNILNLIIRSNNLIILVIQK' A
#
# COMPACT_ATOMS: atom_id res chain seq x y z
N THR A 1 3.63 -11.40 -9.15
CA THR A 1 3.47 -11.79 -7.73
C THR A 1 4.82 -12.09 -7.13
N VAL A 2 5.17 -11.44 -6.02
CA VAL A 2 6.45 -11.67 -5.32
C VAL A 2 6.13 -12.30 -3.96
N ARG A 3 6.83 -13.38 -3.62
CA ARG A 3 6.70 -14.06 -2.34
C ARG A 3 7.99 -13.90 -1.57
N LYS A 4 7.88 -13.45 -0.32
CA LYS A 4 9.01 -13.37 0.59
C LYS A 4 8.64 -14.08 1.87
N GLU A 5 9.42 -15.09 2.21
CA GLU A 5 9.30 -15.74 3.49
C GLU A 5 9.97 -14.88 4.56
N ASN A 6 9.27 -14.68 5.66
CA ASN A 6 9.87 -14.11 6.86
C ASN A 6 9.67 -15.10 8.02
N LYS A 7 10.50 -15.00 9.06
CA LYS A 7 10.51 -15.93 10.20
C LYS A 7 9.18 -16.10 10.95
N LEU A 8 8.20 -15.23 10.66
CA LEU A 8 6.91 -15.16 11.34
C LEU A 8 5.73 -15.64 10.47
N SER A 9 5.80 -15.53 9.13
CA SER A 9 4.75 -15.99 8.21
C SER A 9 5.15 -15.80 6.73
N ILE A 10 4.40 -16.45 5.82
CA ILE A 10 4.47 -16.22 4.38
C ILE A 10 3.63 -14.99 4.03
N VAL A 11 4.29 -13.91 3.59
CA VAL A 11 3.60 -12.73 3.07
C VAL A 11 3.62 -12.80 1.54
N THR A 12 2.43 -12.81 0.93
CA THR A 12 2.28 -12.78 -0.53
C THR A 12 2.03 -11.35 -0.98
N TYR A 13 2.95 -10.78 -1.76
CA TYR A 13 2.81 -9.46 -2.35
C TYR A 13 2.28 -9.59 -3.79
N TYR A 14 1.11 -9.02 -4.03
CA TYR A 14 0.56 -8.84 -5.36
C TYR A 14 1.06 -7.51 -5.90
N ILE A 15 2.10 -7.56 -6.73
CA ILE A 15 2.43 -6.41 -7.59
C ILE A 15 1.36 -6.39 -8.67
N LEU A 16 0.42 -5.47 -8.54
CA LEU A 16 -0.57 -5.20 -9.55
C LEU A 16 0.08 -4.32 -10.62
N ASP A 17 -0.03 -4.74 -11.88
CA ASP A 17 0.40 -3.95 -13.03
C ASP A 17 -0.62 -2.84 -13.28
N THR A 18 -0.69 -1.91 -12.34
CA THR A 18 -1.52 -0.72 -12.41
C THR A 18 -0.61 0.47 -12.68
N PRO A 19 -1.01 1.43 -13.54
CA PRO A 19 -0.34 2.71 -13.62
C PRO A 19 -0.47 3.36 -12.25
N THR A 20 0.53 3.19 -11.40
CA THR A 20 0.49 3.66 -10.01
C THR A 20 1.43 4.84 -9.94
N PRO A 21 0.93 6.10 -9.99
CA PRO A 21 1.78 7.28 -10.07
C PRO A 21 2.42 7.67 -8.72
N PHE A 22 2.18 6.92 -7.65
CA PHE A 22 2.77 7.21 -6.35
C PHE A 22 3.51 5.97 -5.81
N LEU A 23 4.83 6.08 -5.74
CA LEU A 23 5.67 5.16 -4.99
C LEU A 23 5.53 5.52 -3.51
N LEU A 24 4.60 4.87 -2.81
CA LEU A 24 4.62 4.88 -1.36
C LEU A 24 5.61 3.82 -0.89
N LEU A 25 6.76 4.24 -0.37
CA LEU A 25 7.72 3.32 0.24
C LEU A 25 7.06 2.58 1.40
N LEU A 26 7.33 1.28 1.51
CA LEU A 26 6.77 0.46 2.59
C LEU A 26 7.18 0.99 3.98
N ALA A 27 8.40 1.53 4.08
CA ALA A 27 8.89 2.19 5.30
C ALA A 27 8.09 3.45 5.65
N ASP A 28 7.71 4.25 4.65
CA ASP A 28 6.89 5.44 4.84
C ASP A 28 5.44 5.06 5.20
N ALA A 29 4.91 4.01 4.57
CA ALA A 29 3.59 3.49 4.88
C ALA A 29 3.49 3.01 6.34
N ASP A 30 4.51 2.27 6.80
CA ASP A 30 4.60 1.80 8.19
C ASP A 30 4.77 2.96 9.18
N THR A 31 5.68 3.90 8.87
CA THR A 31 5.91 5.11 9.69
C THR A 31 4.65 5.96 9.81
N LEU A 32 3.92 6.16 8.71
CA LEU A 32 2.71 6.94 8.67
C LEU A 32 1.47 6.17 9.15
N ARG A 33 1.61 4.85 9.37
CA ARG A 33 0.52 3.90 9.67
C ARG A 33 -0.62 4.02 8.67
N VAL A 34 -0.26 4.00 7.39
CA VAL A 34 -1.19 4.06 6.26
C VAL A 34 -1.15 2.79 5.43
N TYR A 35 -2.25 2.48 4.76
CA TYR A 35 -2.28 1.50 3.68
C TYR A 35 -3.00 2.09 2.47
N PHE A 36 -2.64 1.61 1.28
CA PHE A 36 -3.32 1.99 0.05
C PHE A 36 -4.42 0.98 -0.28
N ASN A 37 -5.65 1.47 -0.43
CA ASN A 37 -6.78 0.73 -0.96
C ASN A 37 -6.87 1.00 -2.47
N ASN A 38 -6.49 -0.01 -3.25
CA ASN A 38 -6.48 0.03 -4.70
C ASN A 38 -7.87 -0.06 -5.35
N ILE A 39 -8.87 -0.62 -4.66
CA ILE A 39 -10.26 -0.70 -5.17
C ILE A 39 -10.88 0.70 -5.18
N LEU A 40 -10.64 1.47 -4.12
CA LEU A 40 -11.21 2.81 -3.94
C LEU A 40 -10.24 3.92 -4.36
N ASN A 41 -8.98 3.58 -4.66
CA ASN A 41 -7.89 4.52 -4.90
C ASN A 41 -7.68 5.52 -3.74
N LEU A 42 -7.66 4.99 -2.51
CA LEU A 42 -7.56 5.78 -1.26
C LEU A 42 -6.33 5.38 -0.46
N ILE A 43 -5.67 6.34 0.19
CA ILE A 43 -4.73 6.08 1.29
C ILE A 43 -5.50 6.21 2.60
N ILE A 44 -5.49 5.15 3.41
CA ILE A 44 -6.24 5.07 4.67
C ILE A 44 -5.24 4.99 5.81
N ARG A 45 -5.36 5.91 6.77
CA ARG A 45 -4.52 5.98 7.96
C ARG A 45 -5.18 5.33 9.17
N SER A 46 -4.38 4.89 10.14
CA SER A 46 -4.88 4.25 11.37
C SER A 46 -5.80 5.14 12.24
N ASN A 47 -5.81 6.45 12.00
CA ASN A 47 -6.70 7.41 12.67
C ASN A 47 -7.94 7.75 11.83
N ASN A 48 -8.34 6.87 10.91
CA ASN A 48 -9.45 7.02 9.96
C ASN A 48 -9.34 8.22 9.00
N LEU A 49 -8.14 8.82 8.87
CA LEU A 49 -7.92 9.84 7.87
C LEU A 49 -7.81 9.19 6.49
N ILE A 50 -8.63 9.68 5.56
CA ILE A 50 -8.74 9.16 4.18
C ILE A 50 -8.21 10.23 3.23
N ILE A 51 -7.28 9.83 2.37
CA ILE A 51 -6.73 10.70 1.32
C ILE A 51 -7.13 10.09 -0.03
N LEU A 52 -7.84 10.86 -0.84
CA LEU A 52 -8.13 10.49 -2.22
C LEU A 52 -6.86 10.61 -3.05
N VAL A 53 -6.50 9.54 -3.76
CA VAL A 53 -5.46 9.60 -4.77
C VAL A 53 -6.10 10.00 -6.09
N ILE A 54 -5.61 11.09 -6.71
CA ILE A 54 -6.02 11.50 -8.05
C ILE A 54 -4.86 11.16 -8.98
N GLN A 55 -5.13 10.34 -10.00
CA GLN A 55 -4.17 10.07 -11.08
C GLN A 55 -4.41 11.10 -12.19
N LYS A 56 -3.33 11.64 -12.76
CA LYS A 56 -3.38 12.66 -13.83
C LYS A 56 -3.01 12.04 -15.16
#